data_AF-A0A496SA95-F1
#
_entry.id   AF-A0A496SA95-F1
#
_cell.length_a   1.000
_cell.length_b   1.000
_cell.length_c   1.000
_cell.angle_alpha   90.00
_cell.angle_beta   90.00
_cell.angle_gamma   90.00
#
_symmetry.space_group_name_H-M   'P 1'
#
loop_
_entity.id
_entity.type
_entity.pdbx_description
1 polymer ?
#
loop_
_entity_poly.entity_id
_entity_poly.type
_entity_poly.pdbx_seq_one_letter_code
_entity_poly.pdbx_strand_id
1 'polypeptide(L)'
;MKKESISTFSNSEKIDKLLKKKGKEKIVMVTCYDYSFASILDQVGLDIILVGDSLANVVLGKEFTKEVSFREMFEHTKAVKKAVQHSLVVADMPYVCYQKAPKKAVYYAKKFIYEAGAEAVKIEWFSNCLQVTSQLIANRIPVMGHIGLTPQTVQKLGGFRVQGKKFHRALSLLKQARELQRIGVFSLVLECLPLQLAELITQSLKIPTIGIGAGPHCDGQVLVLYDLLGLYKKMKAKFVRVYCDLYPLIVKALKDFICDVKGRNFPLAEESFSMSEEEFRKLKDYLAKRR
;
A
#
# COMPACT_ATOMS: atom_id res chain seq x y z
N MET A 1 -22.75 -2.93 -34.37
CA MET A 1 -21.95 -2.25 -33.33
C MET A 1 -20.87 -3.20 -32.84
N LYS A 2 -19.59 -2.90 -33.12
CA LYS A 2 -18.45 -3.76 -32.78
C LYS A 2 -18.35 -3.87 -31.24
N LYS A 3 -18.21 -5.09 -30.72
CA LYS A 3 -17.78 -5.35 -29.34
C LYS A 3 -16.39 -4.73 -29.18
N GLU A 4 -16.30 -3.56 -28.56
CA GLU A 4 -15.04 -3.09 -27.98
C GLU A 4 -14.73 -4.02 -26.81
N SER A 5 -13.95 -5.06 -27.07
CA SER A 5 -13.49 -5.99 -26.06
C SER A 5 -12.54 -5.26 -25.13
N ILE A 6 -12.77 -5.41 -23.82
CA ILE A 6 -11.89 -4.96 -22.74
C ILE A 6 -10.62 -5.87 -22.69
N SER A 7 -10.15 -6.36 -23.85
CA SER A 7 -9.20 -7.48 -23.96
C SER A 7 -7.80 -7.08 -24.43
N THR A 8 -7.38 -5.83 -24.23
CA THR A 8 -6.05 -5.38 -24.68
C THR A 8 -5.15 -4.88 -23.56
N PHE A 9 -5.53 -5.09 -22.30
CA PHE A 9 -4.78 -4.56 -21.17
C PHE A 9 -4.31 -5.68 -20.26
N SER A 10 -3.02 -6.00 -20.39
CA SER A 10 -2.17 -6.73 -19.43
C SER A 10 -1.90 -8.20 -19.75
N ASN A 11 -0.63 -8.55 -19.94
CA ASN A 11 -0.13 -9.94 -19.85
C ASN A 11 -0.11 -10.43 -18.37
N SER A 12 -0.89 -9.84 -17.46
CA SER A 12 -0.95 -10.22 -16.05
C SER A 12 -2.26 -10.96 -15.77
N GLU A 13 -2.13 -12.28 -15.61
CA GLU A 13 -3.22 -13.17 -15.19
C GLU A 13 -3.90 -12.70 -13.89
N LYS A 14 -3.12 -12.07 -12.99
CA LYS A 14 -3.64 -11.51 -11.74
C LYS A 14 -4.60 -10.35 -11.99
N ILE A 15 -4.29 -9.44 -12.91
CA ILE A 15 -5.20 -8.34 -13.27
C ILE A 15 -6.48 -8.88 -13.90
N ASP A 16 -6.37 -9.85 -14.80
CA ASP A 16 -7.55 -10.49 -15.41
C ASP A 16 -8.45 -11.15 -14.37
N LYS A 17 -7.87 -11.82 -13.36
CA LYS A 17 -8.61 -12.38 -12.24
C LYS A 17 -9.37 -11.30 -11.46
N LEU A 18 -8.74 -10.16 -11.18
CA LEU A 18 -9.40 -9.04 -10.50
C LEU A 18 -10.54 -8.44 -11.32
N LEU A 19 -10.36 -8.27 -12.63
CA LEU A 19 -11.42 -7.77 -13.52
C LEU A 19 -12.65 -8.69 -13.51
N LYS A 20 -12.45 -10.01 -13.45
CA LYS A 20 -13.53 -11.01 -13.37
C LYS A 20 -14.30 -10.97 -12.05
N LYS A 21 -13.71 -10.47 -10.96
CA LYS A 21 -14.36 -10.33 -9.65
C LYS A 21 -15.42 -9.22 -9.61
N LYS A 22 -15.35 -8.23 -10.50
CA LYS A 22 -16.27 -7.08 -10.50
C LYS A 22 -17.73 -7.51 -10.40
N GLY A 23 -18.45 -6.96 -9.41
CA GLY A 23 -19.87 -7.25 -9.17
C GLY A 23 -20.19 -8.70 -8.75
N LYS A 24 -19.19 -9.57 -8.57
CA LYS A 24 -19.37 -10.99 -8.22
C LYS A 24 -18.76 -11.35 -6.88
N GLU A 25 -17.56 -10.86 -6.62
CA GLU A 25 -16.79 -11.14 -5.40
C GLU A 25 -16.07 -9.88 -4.96
N LYS A 26 -15.97 -9.66 -3.64
CA LYS A 26 -15.25 -8.49 -3.11
C LYS A 26 -13.75 -8.65 -3.27
N ILE A 27 -13.09 -7.60 -3.74
CA ILE A 27 -11.62 -7.53 -3.81
C ILE A 27 -11.07 -7.05 -2.46
N VAL A 28 -10.11 -7.80 -1.91
CA VAL A 28 -9.47 -7.45 -0.63
C VAL A 28 -8.06 -6.91 -0.86
N MET A 29 -7.83 -5.66 -0.46
CA MET A 29 -6.57 -4.97 -0.65
C MET A 29 -6.05 -4.45 0.69
N VAL A 30 -4.75 -4.61 0.95
CA VAL A 30 -4.11 -4.08 2.17
C VAL A 30 -2.76 -3.50 1.79
N THR A 31 -2.35 -2.42 2.47
CA THR A 31 -1.01 -1.86 2.24
C THR A 31 0.09 -2.75 2.84
N CYS A 32 1.29 -2.72 2.28
CA CYS A 32 2.46 -3.37 2.87
C CYS A 32 3.75 -2.68 2.43
N TYR A 33 4.78 -2.73 3.28
CA TYR A 33 6.02 -1.97 3.05
C TYR A 33 7.28 -2.79 3.29
N ASP A 34 7.19 -4.03 3.77
CA ASP A 34 8.36 -4.86 4.06
C ASP A 34 8.12 -6.33 3.71
N TYR A 35 9.22 -7.08 3.69
CA TYR A 35 9.23 -8.49 3.32
C TYR A 35 8.42 -9.38 4.29
N SER A 36 8.54 -9.14 5.61
CA SER A 36 7.98 -10.02 6.63
C SER A 36 6.47 -9.97 6.64
N PHE A 37 5.88 -8.77 6.64
CA PHE A 37 4.44 -8.63 6.51
C PHE A 37 3.96 -9.09 5.13
N ALA A 38 4.69 -8.79 4.06
CA ALA A 38 4.29 -9.20 2.72
C ALA A 38 4.18 -10.73 2.58
N SER A 39 5.08 -11.49 3.21
CA SER A 39 5.01 -12.96 3.26
C SER A 39 3.73 -13.44 3.95
N ILE A 40 3.34 -12.82 5.07
CA ILE A 40 2.11 -13.18 5.80
C ILE A 40 0.89 -12.83 4.95
N LEU A 41 0.85 -11.62 4.38
CA LEU A 41 -0.26 -11.12 3.59
C LEU A 41 -0.50 -11.95 2.31
N ASP A 42 0.57 -12.43 1.68
CA ASP A 42 0.45 -13.29 0.52
C ASP A 42 -0.10 -14.68 0.89
N GLN A 43 0.35 -15.25 2.02
CA GLN A 43 -0.12 -16.55 2.51
C GLN A 43 -1.60 -16.56 2.90
N VAL A 44 -2.12 -15.47 3.47
CA VAL A 44 -3.55 -15.37 3.83
C VAL A 44 -4.46 -15.10 2.63
N GLY A 45 -3.90 -14.96 1.42
CA GLY A 45 -4.66 -14.91 0.18
C GLY A 45 -5.29 -13.56 -0.13
N LEU A 46 -4.60 -12.44 0.13
CA LEU A 46 -5.04 -11.14 -0.35
C LEU A 46 -5.08 -11.08 -1.88
N ASP A 47 -6.01 -10.29 -2.42
CA ASP A 47 -6.09 -10.07 -3.86
C ASP A 47 -5.01 -9.08 -4.33
N ILE A 48 -4.81 -8.01 -3.56
CA ILE A 48 -3.90 -6.91 -3.88
C ILE A 48 -3.09 -6.51 -2.64
N ILE A 49 -1.78 -6.42 -2.82
CA ILE A 49 -0.87 -5.79 -1.85
C ILE A 49 -0.42 -4.45 -2.42
N LEU A 50 -0.73 -3.36 -1.70
CA LEU A 50 -0.37 -2.00 -2.08
C LEU A 50 0.87 -1.52 -1.35
N VAL A 51 1.94 -1.26 -2.09
CA VAL A 51 3.07 -0.48 -1.60
C VAL A 51 2.68 0.99 -1.74
N GLY A 52 2.00 1.49 -0.71
CA GLY A 52 1.38 2.82 -0.71
C GLY A 52 2.31 3.91 -0.16
N ASP A 53 2.13 5.14 -0.64
CA ASP A 53 2.88 6.30 -0.13
C ASP A 53 2.49 6.70 1.32
N SER A 54 1.44 6.07 1.86
CA SER A 54 1.11 6.05 3.29
C SER A 54 2.28 5.57 4.17
N LEU A 55 3.27 4.88 3.60
CA LEU A 55 4.53 4.56 4.28
C LEU A 55 5.25 5.81 4.80
N ALA A 56 5.06 6.97 4.16
CA ALA A 56 5.61 8.23 4.64
C ALA A 56 5.22 8.48 6.09
N ASN A 57 3.95 8.24 6.44
CA ASN A 57 3.43 8.48 7.78
C ASN A 57 3.72 7.32 8.73
N VAL A 58 3.34 6.10 8.33
CA VAL A 58 3.31 4.95 9.26
C VAL A 58 4.66 4.25 9.41
N VAL A 59 5.56 4.42 8.44
CA VAL A 59 6.91 3.82 8.46
C VAL A 59 7.98 4.88 8.69
N LEU A 60 7.95 5.97 7.92
CA LEU A 60 9.03 6.98 7.92
C LEU A 60 8.78 8.16 8.87
N GLY A 61 7.60 8.23 9.51
CA GLY A 61 7.28 9.29 10.46
C GLY A 61 7.15 10.70 9.87
N LYS A 62 7.06 10.83 8.54
CA LYS A 62 6.85 12.09 7.82
C LYS A 62 5.44 12.63 8.06
N GLU A 63 5.28 13.93 7.86
CA GLU A 63 3.99 14.59 8.05
C GLU A 63 3.07 14.37 6.84
N PHE A 64 3.61 14.44 5.62
CA PHE A 64 2.82 14.35 4.39
C PHE A 64 3.33 13.27 3.43
N THR A 65 2.41 12.55 2.78
CA THR A 65 2.78 11.51 1.79
C THR A 65 3.54 12.05 0.60
N LYS A 66 3.31 13.32 0.21
CA LYS A 66 4.05 14.00 -0.87
C LYS A 66 5.56 14.11 -0.63
N GLU A 67 6.02 13.92 0.61
CA GLU A 67 7.43 14.00 1.00
C GLU A 67 8.18 12.68 0.76
N VAL A 68 7.47 11.60 0.39
CA VAL A 68 8.13 10.36 0.00
C VAL A 68 8.86 10.54 -1.32
N SER A 69 10.11 10.10 -1.33
CA SER A 69 10.97 10.11 -2.49
C SER A 69 10.75 8.87 -3.35
N PHE A 70 11.24 8.92 -4.59
CA PHE A 70 11.33 7.75 -5.44
C PHE A 70 12.08 6.60 -4.78
N ARG A 71 13.24 6.86 -4.17
CA ARG A 71 14.11 5.82 -3.61
C ARG A 71 13.44 5.08 -2.45
N GLU A 72 12.76 5.80 -1.57
CA GLU A 72 12.04 5.19 -0.44
C GLU A 72 10.93 4.27 -0.95
N MET A 73 10.05 4.74 -1.85
CA MET A 73 9.02 3.88 -2.44
C MET A 73 9.62 2.69 -3.19
N PHE A 74 10.73 2.89 -3.91
CA PHE A 74 11.37 1.87 -4.72
C PHE A 74 11.92 0.71 -3.87
N GLU A 75 12.64 0.99 -2.78
CA GLU A 75 13.19 -0.07 -1.92
C GLU A 75 12.11 -0.84 -1.16
N HIS A 76 11.07 -0.15 -0.67
CA HIS A 76 9.92 -0.83 -0.06
C HIS A 76 9.17 -1.70 -1.07
N THR A 77 9.06 -1.26 -2.32
CA THR A 77 8.47 -2.07 -3.40
C THR A 77 9.26 -3.35 -3.66
N LYS A 78 10.60 -3.25 -3.72
CA LYS A 78 11.48 -4.43 -3.88
C LYS A 78 11.35 -5.40 -2.73
N ALA A 79 11.33 -4.90 -1.48
CA ALA A 79 11.20 -5.73 -0.29
C ALA A 79 9.90 -6.53 -0.30
N VAL A 80 8.77 -5.86 -0.60
CA VAL A 80 7.46 -6.51 -0.71
C VAL A 80 7.45 -7.52 -1.85
N LYS A 81 7.89 -7.13 -3.06
CA LYS A 81 7.83 -8.03 -4.21
C LYS A 81 8.64 -9.30 -4.00
N LYS A 82 9.76 -9.24 -3.28
CA LYS A 82 10.59 -10.41 -2.97
C LYS A 82 9.83 -11.48 -2.16
N ALA A 83 8.82 -11.09 -1.36
CA ALA A 83 8.00 -12.02 -0.59
C ALA A 83 6.78 -12.54 -1.36
N VAL A 84 6.18 -11.70 -2.22
CA VAL A 84 4.85 -11.95 -2.81
C VAL A 84 4.91 -12.83 -4.05
N GLN A 85 4.23 -13.98 -3.99
CA GLN A 85 4.03 -14.91 -5.09
C GLN A 85 2.65 -14.76 -5.73
N HIS A 86 1.58 -14.73 -4.93
CA HIS A 86 0.20 -14.90 -5.43
C HIS A 86 -0.56 -13.58 -5.64
N SER A 87 -0.48 -12.66 -4.68
CA SER A 87 -1.20 -11.38 -4.70
C SER A 87 -0.70 -10.46 -5.81
N LEU A 88 -1.55 -9.57 -6.33
CA LEU A 88 -1.09 -8.50 -7.24
C LEU A 88 -0.34 -7.43 -6.44
N VAL A 89 0.92 -7.16 -6.77
CA VAL A 89 1.67 -6.05 -6.16
C VAL A 89 1.46 -4.77 -6.95
N VAL A 90 0.85 -3.78 -6.31
CA VAL A 90 0.66 -2.42 -6.86
C VAL A 90 1.57 -1.46 -6.11
N ALA A 91 2.34 -0.64 -6.83
CA ALA A 91 3.17 0.41 -6.22
C ALA A 91 2.58 1.80 -6.46
N ASP A 92 2.47 2.61 -5.42
CA ASP A 92 2.18 4.04 -5.61
C ASP A 92 3.34 4.74 -6.31
N MET A 93 3.02 5.57 -7.30
CA MET A 93 4.00 6.53 -7.76
C MET A 93 4.07 7.71 -6.78
N PRO A 94 5.27 8.07 -6.28
CA PRO A 94 5.43 9.28 -5.46
C PRO A 94 5.04 10.55 -6.21
N TYR A 95 4.56 11.56 -5.48
CA TYR A 95 4.24 12.90 -6.01
C TYR A 95 5.31 13.47 -6.96
N VAL A 96 6.60 13.32 -6.60
CA VAL A 96 7.73 13.82 -7.38
C VAL A 96 7.92 13.12 -8.74
N CYS A 97 7.38 11.91 -8.91
CA CYS A 97 7.60 11.09 -10.10
C CYS A 97 6.66 11.40 -11.25
N TYR A 98 5.46 11.94 -10.98
CA TYR A 98 4.45 12.12 -12.03
C TYR A 98 3.65 13.44 -11.93
N GLN A 99 3.48 14.02 -10.73
CA GLN A 99 2.82 15.32 -10.61
C GLN A 99 3.81 16.47 -10.77
N LYS A 100 4.97 16.41 -10.09
CA LYS A 100 6.04 17.43 -10.23
C LYS A 100 6.81 17.28 -11.55
N ALA A 101 6.90 16.06 -12.07
CA ALA A 101 7.60 15.76 -13.32
C ALA A 101 6.75 14.90 -14.28
N PRO A 102 5.63 15.42 -14.83
CA PRO A 102 4.75 14.66 -15.72
C PRO A 102 5.49 14.01 -16.91
N LYS A 103 6.46 14.73 -17.49
CA LYS A 103 7.29 14.22 -18.61
C LYS A 103 8.16 13.00 -18.24
N LYS A 104 8.42 12.76 -16.95
CA LYS A 104 9.22 11.63 -16.44
C LYS A 104 8.36 10.49 -15.87
N ALA A 105 7.03 10.61 -15.92
CA ALA A 105 6.13 9.62 -15.31
C ALA A 105 6.37 8.21 -15.85
N VAL A 106 6.46 8.05 -17.19
CA VAL A 106 6.74 6.76 -17.82
C VAL A 106 8.09 6.20 -17.37
N TYR A 107 9.13 7.03 -17.27
CA TYR A 107 10.45 6.60 -16.81
C TYR A 107 10.38 6.00 -15.39
N TYR A 108 9.78 6.71 -14.44
CA TYR A 108 9.66 6.23 -13.07
C TYR A 108 8.74 5.02 -12.94
N ALA A 109 7.64 4.97 -13.70
CA ALA A 109 6.76 3.82 -13.70
C ALA A 109 7.48 2.57 -14.23
N LYS A 110 8.27 2.69 -15.29
CA LYS A 110 9.13 1.58 -15.78
C LYS A 110 10.12 1.10 -14.71
N LYS A 111 10.68 2.00 -13.90
CA LYS A 111 11.53 1.60 -12.75
C LYS A 111 10.75 0.74 -11.75
N PHE A 112 9.54 1.14 -11.36
CA PHE A 112 8.71 0.34 -10.46
C PHE A 112 8.34 -1.03 -11.04
N ILE A 113 7.99 -1.09 -12.32
CA ILE A 113 7.60 -2.34 -12.95
C ILE A 113 8.79 -3.28 -13.17
N TYR A 114 9.83 -2.81 -13.87
CA TYR A 114 10.91 -3.67 -14.34
C TYR A 114 12.07 -3.85 -13.36
N GLU A 115 12.28 -2.90 -12.45
CA GLU A 115 13.42 -2.96 -11.51
C GLU A 115 12.97 -3.21 -10.07
N ALA A 116 11.81 -2.68 -9.65
CA ALA A 116 11.24 -2.98 -8.34
C ALA A 116 10.32 -4.21 -8.35
N GLY A 117 9.84 -4.62 -9.52
CA GLY A 117 9.02 -5.81 -9.73
C GLY A 117 7.53 -5.63 -9.37
N ALA A 118 7.05 -4.39 -9.22
CA ALA A 118 5.61 -4.15 -9.13
C ALA A 118 4.93 -4.60 -10.44
N GLU A 119 3.68 -5.04 -10.34
CA GLU A 119 2.92 -5.53 -11.50
C GLU A 119 2.00 -4.45 -12.06
N ALA A 120 1.73 -3.40 -11.27
CA ALA A 120 1.01 -2.21 -11.66
C ALA A 120 1.46 -0.99 -10.84
N VAL A 121 1.10 0.20 -11.32
CA VAL A 121 1.28 1.45 -10.57
C VAL A 121 -0.05 2.09 -10.19
N LYS A 122 -0.11 2.77 -9.04
CA LYS A 122 -1.23 3.64 -8.65
C LYS A 122 -0.82 5.12 -8.76
N ILE A 123 -1.71 5.95 -9.31
CA ILE A 123 -1.55 7.40 -9.38
C ILE A 123 -2.81 8.12 -8.93
N GLU A 124 -2.62 9.26 -8.27
CA GLU A 124 -3.70 10.11 -7.80
C GLU A 124 -4.14 11.12 -8.85
N TRP A 125 -5.41 11.53 -8.77
CA TRP A 125 -5.94 12.57 -9.64
C TRP A 125 -5.22 13.91 -9.43
N PHE A 126 -4.89 14.57 -10.55
CA PHE A 126 -4.33 15.91 -10.61
C PHE A 126 -4.63 16.54 -11.99
N SER A 127 -4.18 17.77 -12.23
CA SER A 127 -4.51 18.54 -13.46
C SER A 127 -4.13 17.83 -14.77
N ASN A 128 -2.97 17.15 -14.82
CA ASN A 128 -2.49 16.46 -16.02
C ASN A 128 -2.71 14.94 -15.96
N CYS A 129 -3.60 14.47 -15.09
CA CYS A 129 -3.81 13.04 -14.84
C CYS A 129 -4.12 12.29 -16.13
N LEU A 130 -5.12 12.72 -16.91
CA LEU A 130 -5.51 12.05 -18.15
C LEU A 130 -4.36 11.92 -19.16
N GLN A 131 -3.54 12.97 -19.31
CA GLN A 131 -2.38 12.97 -20.19
C GLN A 131 -1.33 11.95 -19.72
N VAL A 132 -0.97 11.98 -18.42
CA VAL A 132 0.03 11.07 -17.86
C VAL A 132 -0.46 9.62 -17.88
N THR A 133 -1.71 9.36 -17.47
CA THR A 133 -2.31 8.03 -17.48
C THR A 133 -2.32 7.44 -18.90
N SER A 134 -2.68 8.24 -19.90
CA SER A 134 -2.67 7.81 -21.31
C SER A 134 -1.27 7.41 -21.77
N GLN A 135 -0.23 8.18 -21.39
CA GLN A 135 1.16 7.85 -21.72
C GLN A 135 1.64 6.56 -21.03
N LEU A 136 1.25 6.33 -19.77
CA LEU A 136 1.57 5.10 -19.04
C LEU A 136 0.92 3.89 -19.72
N ILE A 137 -0.36 3.99 -20.04
CA ILE A 137 -1.12 2.92 -20.69
C ILE A 137 -0.59 2.64 -22.11
N ALA A 138 -0.27 3.67 -22.89
CA ALA A 138 0.36 3.52 -24.19
C ALA A 138 1.73 2.80 -24.12
N ASN A 139 2.41 2.90 -22.97
CA ASN A 139 3.65 2.17 -22.68
C ASN A 139 3.41 0.79 -22.03
N ARG A 140 2.19 0.27 -22.08
CA ARG A 140 1.78 -1.04 -21.51
C ARG A 140 2.02 -1.15 -20.01
N ILE A 141 1.94 -0.04 -19.29
CA ILE A 141 2.03 -0.02 -17.82
C ILE A 141 0.60 -0.10 -17.27
N PRO A 142 0.23 -1.15 -16.50
CA PRO A 142 -1.07 -1.22 -15.87
C PRO A 142 -1.21 -0.12 -14.80
N VAL A 143 -2.30 0.63 -14.87
CA VAL A 143 -2.56 1.75 -13.95
C VAL A 143 -3.83 1.52 -13.15
N MET A 144 -3.71 1.63 -11.83
CA MET A 144 -4.82 1.84 -10.92
C MET A 144 -4.99 3.34 -10.70
N GLY A 145 -6.17 3.89 -11.01
CA GLY A 145 -6.47 5.29 -10.74
C GLY A 145 -6.81 5.52 -9.27
N HIS A 146 -6.69 6.75 -8.80
CA HIS A 146 -7.19 7.16 -7.48
C HIS A 146 -7.87 8.53 -7.55
N ILE A 147 -9.16 8.59 -7.21
CA ILE A 147 -9.95 9.83 -7.12
C ILE A 147 -10.62 9.96 -5.75
N GLY A 148 -11.10 11.16 -5.45
CA GLY A 148 -11.68 11.50 -4.15
C GLY A 148 -10.73 12.37 -3.36
N LEU A 149 -10.49 12.01 -2.11
CA LEU A 149 -9.42 12.60 -1.32
C LEU A 149 -8.09 12.02 -1.81
N THR A 150 -7.19 12.87 -2.28
CA THR A 150 -5.88 12.48 -2.81
C THR A 150 -4.79 13.01 -1.87
N PRO A 151 -4.28 12.18 -0.94
CA PRO A 151 -3.33 12.59 0.11
C PRO A 151 -2.13 13.42 -0.36
N GLN A 152 -1.58 13.15 -1.55
CA GLN A 152 -0.42 13.90 -2.06
C GLN A 152 -0.71 15.39 -2.27
N THR A 153 -1.99 15.74 -2.44
CA THR A 153 -2.45 17.12 -2.61
C THR A 153 -3.44 17.56 -1.51
N VAL A 154 -3.44 16.87 -0.36
CA VAL A 154 -4.38 17.11 0.75
C VAL A 154 -4.46 18.56 1.22
N GLN A 155 -3.34 19.29 1.18
CA GLN A 155 -3.30 20.71 1.53
C GLN A 155 -4.16 21.57 0.59
N LYS A 156 -4.17 21.29 -0.71
CA LYS A 156 -5.03 21.97 -1.70
C LYS A 156 -6.51 21.65 -1.49
N LEU A 157 -6.81 20.53 -0.83
CA LEU A 157 -8.17 20.09 -0.51
C LEU A 157 -8.66 20.60 0.85
N GLY A 158 -7.83 21.37 1.58
CA GLY A 158 -8.17 21.90 2.90
C GLY A 158 -8.11 20.85 4.01
N GLY A 159 -7.26 19.83 3.85
CA GLY A 159 -7.07 18.75 4.81
C GLY A 159 -7.82 17.46 4.45
N PHE A 160 -7.82 16.50 5.38
CA PHE A 160 -8.48 15.20 5.24
C PHE A 160 -10.00 15.35 5.37
N ARG A 161 -10.66 15.79 4.29
CA ARG A 161 -12.10 16.04 4.24
C ARG A 161 -12.80 15.14 3.22
N VAL A 162 -14.01 14.73 3.56
CA VAL A 162 -14.91 13.99 2.65
C VAL A 162 -15.16 14.80 1.37
N GLN A 163 -15.00 14.15 0.22
CA GLN A 163 -15.14 14.74 -1.11
C GLN A 163 -16.49 14.40 -1.74
N GLY A 164 -17.03 15.28 -2.58
CA GLY A 164 -18.26 14.98 -3.33
C GLY A 164 -19.58 15.13 -2.54
N LYS A 165 -19.59 15.86 -1.42
CA LYS A 165 -20.84 16.19 -0.68
C LYS A 165 -21.80 17.10 -1.45
N LYS A 166 -21.28 17.92 -2.37
CA LYS A 166 -22.07 18.87 -3.17
C LYS A 166 -22.16 18.39 -4.62
N PHE A 167 -23.31 18.65 -5.26
CA PHE A 167 -23.62 18.20 -6.63
C PHE A 167 -22.48 18.41 -7.63
N HIS A 168 -21.95 19.64 -7.75
CA HIS A 168 -20.89 19.93 -8.72
C HIS A 168 -19.61 19.12 -8.49
N ARG A 169 -19.21 18.90 -7.23
CA ARG A 169 -18.03 18.08 -6.91
C ARG A 169 -18.30 16.59 -7.15
N ALA A 170 -19.51 16.11 -6.81
CA ALA A 170 -19.93 14.74 -7.09
C ALA A 170 -19.93 14.45 -8.60
N LEU A 171 -20.53 15.35 -9.39
CA LEU A 171 -20.55 15.27 -10.86
C LEU A 171 -19.13 15.29 -11.44
N SER A 172 -18.25 16.14 -10.90
CA SER A 172 -16.84 16.17 -11.28
C SER A 172 -16.17 14.82 -11.03
N LEU A 173 -16.30 14.22 -9.84
CA LEU A 173 -15.72 12.91 -9.52
C LEU A 173 -16.26 11.79 -10.43
N LEU A 174 -17.56 11.79 -10.74
CA LEU A 174 -18.15 10.84 -11.68
C LEU A 174 -17.56 10.97 -13.09
N LYS A 175 -17.33 12.21 -13.57
CA LYS A 175 -16.64 12.46 -14.85
C LYS A 175 -15.19 11.98 -14.81
N GLN A 176 -14.46 12.27 -13.72
CA GLN A 176 -13.07 11.81 -13.53
C GLN A 176 -12.99 10.28 -13.62
N ALA A 177 -13.89 9.58 -12.93
CA ALA A 177 -13.97 8.12 -12.94
C ALA A 177 -14.19 7.56 -14.36
N ARG A 178 -15.15 8.12 -15.10
CA ARG A 178 -15.47 7.69 -16.47
C ARG A 178 -14.32 7.95 -17.44
N GLU A 179 -13.66 9.10 -17.33
CA GLU A 179 -12.50 9.43 -18.18
C GLU A 179 -11.31 8.51 -17.91
N LEU A 180 -11.00 8.22 -16.64
CA LEU A 180 -9.93 7.27 -16.31
C LEU A 180 -10.21 5.88 -16.88
N GLN A 181 -11.45 5.38 -16.74
CA GLN A 181 -11.84 4.11 -17.37
C GLN A 181 -11.71 4.17 -18.88
N ARG A 182 -12.17 5.25 -19.52
CA ARG A 182 -12.11 5.41 -20.98
C ARG A 182 -10.67 5.34 -21.50
N ILE A 183 -9.71 5.87 -20.74
CA ILE A 183 -8.29 5.84 -21.10
C ILE A 183 -7.68 4.46 -20.85
N GLY A 184 -8.26 3.65 -19.96
CA GLY A 184 -7.91 2.23 -19.78
C GLY A 184 -7.26 1.89 -18.45
N VAL A 185 -7.52 2.64 -17.37
CA VAL A 185 -7.12 2.17 -16.02
C VAL A 185 -7.85 0.86 -15.71
N PHE A 186 -7.18 -0.12 -15.11
CA PHE A 186 -7.80 -1.43 -14.84
C PHE A 186 -8.66 -1.44 -13.58
N SER A 187 -8.45 -0.50 -12.66
CA SER A 187 -9.20 -0.33 -11.41
C SER A 187 -9.11 1.11 -10.91
N LEU A 188 -10.00 1.49 -9.98
CA LEU A 188 -10.10 2.84 -9.44
C LEU A 188 -10.31 2.82 -7.92
N VAL A 189 -9.39 3.44 -7.19
CA VAL A 189 -9.56 3.73 -5.76
C VAL A 189 -10.48 4.94 -5.59
N LEU A 190 -11.45 4.81 -4.68
CA LEU A 190 -12.37 5.85 -4.24
C LEU A 190 -12.13 6.14 -2.76
N GLU A 191 -11.52 7.28 -2.45
CA GLU A 191 -11.16 7.64 -1.07
C GLU A 191 -12.03 8.77 -0.50
N CYS A 192 -12.62 8.52 0.68
CA CYS A 192 -13.41 9.48 1.45
C CYS A 192 -14.56 10.13 0.64
N LEU A 193 -15.42 9.31 0.04
CA LEU A 193 -16.64 9.73 -0.67
C LEU A 193 -17.92 9.39 0.14
N PRO A 194 -19.03 10.13 -0.03
CA PRO A 194 -20.36 9.67 0.36
C PRO A 194 -20.66 8.30 -0.27
N LEU A 195 -21.23 7.39 0.51
CA LEU A 195 -21.50 6.02 0.07
C LEU A 195 -22.41 5.96 -1.16
N GLN A 196 -23.38 6.88 -1.28
CA GLN A 196 -24.28 6.98 -2.43
C GLN A 196 -23.51 7.35 -3.71
N LEU A 197 -22.54 8.25 -3.60
CA LEU A 197 -21.71 8.63 -4.75
C LEU A 197 -20.79 7.48 -5.16
N ALA A 198 -20.19 6.78 -4.20
CA ALA A 198 -19.33 5.63 -4.48
C ALA A 198 -20.11 4.49 -5.14
N GLU A 199 -21.35 4.24 -4.71
CA GLU A 199 -22.27 3.29 -5.35
C GLU A 199 -22.56 3.69 -6.81
N LEU A 200 -22.97 4.93 -7.05
CA LEU A 200 -23.26 5.44 -8.40
C LEU A 200 -22.04 5.33 -9.32
N ILE A 201 -20.84 5.68 -8.83
CA ILE A 201 -19.60 5.52 -9.59
C ILE A 201 -19.38 4.03 -9.90
N THR A 202 -19.44 3.16 -8.90
CA THR A 202 -19.18 1.71 -9.03
C THR A 202 -20.10 1.05 -10.06
N GLN A 203 -21.40 1.36 -10.02
CA GLN A 203 -22.40 0.87 -10.97
C GLN A 203 -22.19 1.40 -12.39
N SER A 204 -21.69 2.63 -12.53
CA SER A 204 -21.46 3.25 -13.83
C SER A 204 -20.20 2.77 -14.57
N LEU A 205 -19.28 2.13 -13.85
CA LEU A 205 -18.00 1.64 -14.38
C LEU A 205 -18.09 0.15 -14.73
N LYS A 206 -17.28 -0.27 -15.70
CA LYS A 206 -16.99 -1.65 -16.10
C LYS A 206 -15.72 -2.20 -15.44
N ILE A 207 -14.93 -1.35 -14.80
CA ILE A 207 -13.73 -1.74 -14.03
C ILE A 207 -14.04 -1.80 -12.52
N PRO A 208 -13.30 -2.62 -11.73
CA PRO A 208 -13.50 -2.69 -10.29
C PRO A 208 -13.17 -1.37 -9.58
N THR A 209 -14.00 -0.97 -8.63
CA THR A 209 -13.72 0.11 -7.69
C THR A 209 -13.25 -0.41 -6.34
N ILE A 210 -12.25 0.23 -5.73
CA ILE A 210 -11.74 -0.12 -4.40
C ILE A 210 -12.01 1.05 -3.44
N GLY A 211 -12.79 0.81 -2.40
CA GLY A 211 -13.18 1.83 -1.45
C GLY A 211 -12.21 1.95 -0.27
N ILE A 212 -11.99 3.19 0.19
CA ILE A 212 -11.42 3.48 1.51
C ILE A 212 -12.15 4.69 2.10
N GLY A 213 -13.01 4.45 3.08
CA GLY A 213 -13.96 5.47 3.53
C GLY A 213 -14.99 5.88 2.45
N ALA A 214 -15.33 4.97 1.54
CA ALA A 214 -16.31 5.16 0.46
C ALA A 214 -17.56 4.27 0.61
N GLY A 215 -17.75 3.64 1.76
CA GLY A 215 -18.89 2.76 2.03
C GLY A 215 -18.76 1.36 1.40
N PRO A 216 -19.78 0.51 1.57
CA PRO A 216 -19.71 -0.92 1.24
C PRO A 216 -19.95 -1.25 -0.25
N HIS A 217 -20.40 -0.28 -1.04
CA HIS A 217 -20.88 -0.51 -2.41
C HIS A 217 -19.77 -0.61 -3.45
N CYS A 218 -18.51 -0.34 -3.10
CA CYS A 218 -17.36 -0.55 -4.00
C CYS A 218 -17.12 -2.05 -4.25
N ASP A 219 -16.52 -2.41 -5.39
CA ASP A 219 -16.19 -3.81 -5.72
C ASP A 219 -15.13 -4.41 -4.78
N GLY A 220 -14.36 -3.58 -4.06
CA GLY A 220 -13.41 -4.01 -3.04
C GLY A 220 -13.16 -2.95 -1.99
N GLN A 221 -12.28 -3.26 -1.05
CA GLN A 221 -11.88 -2.34 0.03
C GLN A 221 -10.36 -2.36 0.22
N VAL A 222 -9.81 -1.20 0.60
CA VAL A 222 -8.42 -1.06 1.03
C VAL A 222 -8.31 -0.41 2.40
N LEU A 223 -7.39 -0.91 3.22
CA LEU A 223 -6.97 -0.27 4.48
C LEU A 223 -5.44 -0.25 4.59
N VAL A 224 -4.94 0.71 5.36
CA VAL A 224 -3.53 0.75 5.77
C VAL A 224 -3.31 -0.34 6.81
N LEU A 225 -2.32 -1.21 6.61
CA LEU A 225 -2.04 -2.35 7.49
C LEU A 225 -1.86 -1.94 8.95
N TYR A 226 -1.17 -0.82 9.18
CA TYR A 226 -0.86 -0.32 10.52
C TYR A 226 -2.10 0.19 11.25
N ASP A 227 -3.07 0.72 10.51
CA ASP A 227 -4.37 1.13 11.05
C ASP A 227 -5.22 -0.11 11.37
N LEU A 228 -5.21 -1.10 10.46
CA LEU A 228 -5.90 -2.38 10.61
C LEU A 228 -5.43 -3.15 11.84
N LEU A 229 -4.12 -3.16 12.10
CA LEU A 229 -3.44 -3.82 13.22
C LEU A 229 -3.23 -2.92 14.45
N GLY A 230 -3.83 -1.72 14.46
CA GLY A 230 -3.82 -0.84 15.63
C GLY A 230 -2.43 -0.33 16.04
N LEU A 231 -1.43 -0.40 15.15
CA LEU A 231 -0.05 0.02 15.41
C LEU A 231 0.12 1.54 15.34
N TYR A 232 -0.56 2.20 14.40
CA TYR A 232 -0.45 3.65 14.23
C TYR A 232 -1.48 4.38 15.10
N LYS A 233 -1.00 5.12 16.11
CA LYS A 233 -1.87 5.79 17.11
C LYS A 233 -2.11 7.28 16.87
N LYS A 234 -1.36 7.92 15.96
CA LYS A 234 -1.43 9.39 15.76
C LYS A 234 -2.71 9.86 15.09
N MET A 235 -3.38 8.99 14.32
CA MET A 235 -4.59 9.35 13.57
C MET A 235 -5.63 8.25 13.71
N LYS A 236 -6.88 8.64 13.99
CA LYS A 236 -8.01 7.72 14.04
C LYS A 236 -9.08 8.18 13.05
N ALA A 237 -9.00 7.67 11.82
CA ALA A 237 -10.00 7.95 10.82
C ALA A 237 -11.30 7.17 11.10
N LYS A 238 -12.46 7.81 10.92
CA LYS A 238 -13.78 7.21 11.20
C LYS A 238 -14.03 5.91 10.43
N PHE A 239 -13.45 5.77 9.23
CA PHE A 239 -13.67 4.62 8.35
C PHE A 239 -12.77 3.42 8.66
N VAL A 240 -11.82 3.56 9.59
CA VAL A 240 -10.91 2.47 9.96
C VAL A 240 -11.59 1.58 11.00
N ARG A 241 -11.61 0.27 10.72
CA ARG A 241 -11.86 -0.76 11.73
C ARG A 241 -10.52 -1.37 12.14
N VAL A 242 -10.24 -1.37 13.44
CA VAL A 242 -9.11 -2.08 14.03
C VAL A 242 -9.53 -3.53 14.25
N TYR A 243 -8.84 -4.47 13.60
CA TYR A 243 -9.14 -5.90 13.69
C TYR A 243 -8.30 -6.59 14.79
N CYS A 244 -7.14 -6.03 15.10
CA CYS A 244 -6.31 -6.43 16.24
C CYS A 244 -5.60 -5.18 16.77
N ASP A 245 -5.54 -4.97 18.08
CA ASP A 245 -4.77 -3.86 18.65
C ASP A 245 -3.40 -4.35 19.13
N LEU A 246 -2.41 -4.34 18.23
CA LEU A 246 -1.07 -4.87 18.51
C LEU A 246 -0.22 -3.94 19.39
N TYR A 247 -0.48 -2.64 19.40
CA TYR A 247 0.32 -1.69 20.17
C TYR A 247 0.45 -2.03 21.66
N PRO A 248 -0.65 -2.28 22.42
CA PRO A 248 -0.52 -2.66 23.83
C PRO A 248 0.21 -3.99 24.02
N LEU A 249 0.08 -4.93 23.08
CA LEU A 249 0.76 -6.23 23.13
C LEU A 249 2.28 -6.07 22.95
N ILE A 250 2.71 -5.23 21.99
CA ILE A 250 4.12 -4.90 21.76
C ILE A 250 4.69 -4.17 22.98
N VAL A 251 3.97 -3.18 23.52
CA VAL A 251 4.41 -2.47 24.72
C VAL A 251 4.57 -3.42 25.90
N LYS A 252 3.64 -4.37 26.08
CA LYS A 252 3.76 -5.40 27.13
C LYS A 252 4.99 -6.27 26.91
N ALA A 253 5.16 -6.85 25.72
CA ALA A 253 6.30 -7.71 25.41
C ALA A 253 7.66 -7.02 25.65
N LEU A 254 7.79 -5.74 25.27
CA LEU A 254 9.00 -4.96 25.51
C LEU A 254 9.22 -4.68 27.01
N LYS A 255 8.16 -4.41 27.77
CA LYS A 255 8.27 -4.24 29.23
C LYS A 255 8.67 -5.53 29.92
N ASP A 256 8.09 -6.65 29.51
CA ASP A 256 8.43 -7.98 30.04
C ASP A 256 9.91 -8.28 29.76
N PHE A 257 10.39 -8.05 28.52
CA PHE A 257 11.80 -8.19 28.19
C PHE A 257 12.72 -7.28 29.02
N ILE A 258 12.33 -6.03 29.27
CA ILE A 258 13.08 -5.12 30.16
C ILE A 258 13.16 -5.69 31.58
N CYS A 259 12.06 -6.24 32.10
CA CYS A 259 12.02 -6.86 33.41
C CYS A 259 12.94 -8.09 33.47
N ASP A 260 12.91 -8.95 32.45
CA ASP A 260 13.73 -10.16 32.42
C ASP A 260 15.23 -9.84 32.35
N VAL A 261 15.64 -8.89 31.50
CA VAL A 261 17.04 -8.47 31.42
C VAL A 261 17.52 -7.84 32.72
N LYS A 262 16.73 -6.92 33.31
CA LYS A 262 17.10 -6.24 34.56
C LYS A 262 17.10 -7.20 35.75
N GLY A 263 16.20 -8.19 35.75
CA GLY A 263 16.10 -9.25 36.74
C GLY A 263 17.12 -10.36 36.56
N ARG A 264 17.89 -10.37 35.46
CA ARG A 264 18.78 -11.47 35.05
C ARG A 264 18.03 -12.80 34.84
N ASN A 265 16.76 -12.72 34.46
CA ASN A 265 15.96 -13.86 34.00
C ASN A 265 16.13 -14.12 32.50
N PHE A 266 16.81 -13.22 31.77
CA PHE A 266 17.21 -13.41 30.38
C PHE A 266 18.63 -12.85 30.11
N PRO A 267 19.48 -13.56 29.35
CA PRO A 267 19.27 -14.93 28.88
C PRO A 267 19.47 -15.95 30.01
N LEU A 268 18.79 -17.09 29.91
CA LEU A 268 19.02 -18.29 30.72
C LEU A 268 20.13 -19.16 30.11
N ALA A 269 20.54 -20.21 30.85
CA ALA A 269 21.56 -21.15 30.38
C ALA A 269 21.15 -21.87 29.08
N GLU A 270 19.86 -22.19 28.91
CA GLU A 270 19.32 -22.80 27.68
C GLU A 270 19.30 -21.84 26.48
N GLU A 271 19.34 -20.53 26.74
CA GLU A 271 19.41 -19.47 25.73
C GLU A 271 20.87 -19.00 25.51
N SER A 272 21.83 -19.73 26.06
CA SER A 272 23.25 -19.41 26.06
C SER A 272 24.08 -20.53 25.45
N PHE A 273 25.26 -20.18 24.94
CA PHE A 273 26.24 -21.15 24.45
C PHE A 273 27.38 -21.30 25.46
N SER A 274 27.87 -22.52 25.67
CA SER A 274 29.03 -22.81 26.51
C SER A 274 30.23 -23.26 25.68
N MET A 275 31.42 -23.10 26.25
CA MET A 275 32.64 -23.73 25.75
C MET A 275 32.94 -24.99 26.58
N SER A 276 33.76 -25.90 26.05
CA SER A 276 34.19 -27.06 26.83
C SER A 276 34.99 -26.64 28.06
N GLU A 277 34.88 -27.41 29.14
CA GLU A 277 35.65 -27.16 30.38
C GLU A 277 37.16 -27.14 30.14
N GLU A 278 37.64 -27.95 29.19
CA GLU A 278 39.06 -27.98 28.84
C GLU A 278 39.53 -26.65 28.24
N GLU A 279 38.82 -26.12 27.26
CA GLU A 279 39.14 -24.84 26.62
C GLU A 279 38.98 -23.67 27.60
N PHE A 280 37.97 -23.74 28.48
CA PHE A 280 37.79 -22.73 29.52
C PHE A 280 38.95 -22.70 30.52
N ARG A 281 39.46 -23.89 30.91
CA ARG A 281 40.63 -24.00 31.79
C ARG A 281 41.89 -23.43 31.14
N LYS A 282 42.16 -23.79 29.88
CA LYS A 282 43.31 -23.25 29.10
C LYS A 282 43.26 -21.71 29.07
N LEU A 283 42.08 -21.13 28.83
CA LEU A 283 41.90 -19.68 28.81
C LEU A 283 42.19 -19.04 30.17
N LYS A 284 41.69 -19.63 31.28
CA LYS A 284 41.96 -19.14 32.63
C LYS A 284 43.46 -19.17 32.96
N ASP A 285 44.14 -20.27 32.65
CA ASP A 285 45.58 -20.43 32.91
C ASP A 285 46.41 -19.42 32.11
N TYR A 286 46.03 -19.16 30.86
CA TYR A 286 46.67 -18.13 30.03
C TYR A 286 46.53 -16.72 30.62
N LEU A 287 45.34 -16.36 31.11
CA LEU A 287 45.10 -15.04 31.71
C LEU A 287 45.83 -14.86 33.06
N ALA A 288 45.94 -15.92 33.85
CA ALA A 288 46.64 -15.89 35.14
C ALA A 288 48.15 -15.63 34.98
N LYS A 289 48.78 -16.15 33.92
CA LYS A 289 50.21 -15.93 33.62
C LYS A 289 50.57 -14.52 33.14
N ARG A 290 49.56 -13.68 32.84
CA ARG A 290 49.71 -12.29 32.36
C ARG A 290 49.41 -11.23 33.42
N ARG A 291 48.99 -11.63 34.62
CA ARG A 291 48.91 -10.76 35.80
C ARG A 291 50.21 -10.86 36.59
#